data_AF-A0A942R0W3-F1
#
_entry.id   AF-A0A942R0W3-F1
#
_cell.length_a   1.000
_cell.length_b   1.000
_cell.length_c   1.000
_cell.angle_alpha   90.00
_cell.angle_beta   90.00
_cell.angle_gamma   90.00
#
_symmetry.space_group_name_H-M   'P 1'
#
loop_
_entity.id
_entity.type
_entity.pdbx_description
1 polymer ?
#
loop_
_entity_poly.entity_id
_entity_poly.type
_entity_poly.pdbx_seq_one_letter_code
_entity_poly.pdbx_strand_id
1 'polypeptide(L)' 'MKAVLCEQFGPPSSLVVKDIPSLQPGPGQVVVAVQAASVNFPDGLIIENRYQFKPELPFSPGGEVA' A
#
# COMPACT_ATOMS: atom_id res chain seq x y z
N MET A 1 2.85 -13.53 -0.40
CA MET A 1 2.78 -12.66 0.80
C MET A 1 1.39 -12.03 0.90
N LYS A 2 0.92 -11.68 2.11
CA LYS A 2 -0.32 -10.91 2.25
C LYS A 2 -0.05 -9.43 2.02
N ALA A 3 -0.99 -8.74 1.38
CA ALA A 3 -0.96 -7.29 1.18
C ALA A 3 -2.34 -6.68 1.38
N VAL A 4 -2.37 -5.45 1.89
CA VAL A 4 -3.56 -4.59 1.89
C VAL A 4 -3.55 -3.82 0.58
N LEU A 5 -4.64 -3.88 -0.19
CA LEU A 5 -4.76 -3.26 -1.51
C LEU A 5 -5.93 -2.28 -1.55
N CYS A 6 -5.67 -1.13 -2.15
CA CYS A 6 -6.68 -0.20 -2.63
C CYS A 6 -6.97 -0.55 -4.10
N GLU A 7 -8.10 -1.22 -4.37
CA GLU A 7 -8.54 -1.57 -5.73
C GLU A 7 -9.53 -0.55 -6.31
N GLN A 8 -10.14 0.24 -5.43
CA GLN A 8 -11.01 1.36 -5.75
C GLN A 8 -10.83 2.42 -4.66
N PHE A 9 -10.92 3.70 -5.05
CA PHE A 9 -10.85 4.78 -4.08
C PHE A 9 -12.07 4.77 -3.16
N GLY A 10 -11.86 5.05 -1.87
CA GLY A 10 -12.92 4.97 -0.87
C GLY A 10 -12.41 5.04 0.57
N PRO A 11 -13.31 4.85 1.55
CA PRO A 11 -12.95 4.82 2.96
C PRO A 11 -12.07 3.60 3.30
N PRO A 12 -11.38 3.57 4.46
CA PRO A 12 -10.54 2.43 4.86
C PRO A 12 -11.24 1.06 4.79
N SER A 13 -12.56 1.01 4.98
CA SER A 13 -13.35 -0.22 4.90
C SER A 13 -13.47 -0.81 3.49
N SER A 14 -13.10 -0.08 2.44
CA SER A 14 -13.05 -0.60 1.06
C SER A 14 -11.73 -1.28 0.70
N LEU A 15 -10.73 -1.24 1.59
CA LEU A 15 -9.46 -1.93 1.39
C LEU A 15 -9.66 -3.45 1.50
N VAL A 16 -8.91 -4.19 0.68
CA VAL A 16 -8.95 -5.65 0.67
C VAL A 16 -7.61 -6.24 1.09
N VAL A 17 -7.63 -7.36 1.80
CA VAL A 17 -6.43 -8.14 2.10
C VAL A 17 -6.38 -9.31 1.14
N LYS A 18 -5.30 -9.42 0.35
CA LYS A 18 -5.10 -10.51 -0.61
C LYS A 18 -3.75 -11.18 -0.43
N ASP A 19 -3.67 -12.46 -0.78
CA ASP A 19 -2.41 -13.15 -0.99
C ASP A 19 -1.92 -12.85 -2.41
N ILE A 20 -0.73 -12.27 -2.52
CA ILE A 20 -0.05 -11.91 -3.76
C ILE A 20 1.29 -12.65 -3.88
N PRO A 21 1.87 -12.79 -5.09
CA PRO A 21 3.21 -13.33 -5.25
C PRO A 21 4.23 -12.57 -4.41
N SER A 22 5.23 -13.28 -3.87
CA SER A 22 6.35 -12.61 -3.21
C SER A 22 7.17 -11.82 -4.22
N LEU A 23 7.65 -10.65 -3.80
CA LEU A 23 8.45 -9.77 -4.64
C LEU A 23 9.84 -10.37 -4.89
N GLN A 24 10.39 -10.12 -6.08
CA GLN A 24 11.77 -10.42 -6.43
C GLN A 24 12.49 -9.11 -6.74
N PRO A 25 13.63 -8.82 -6.09
CA PRO A 25 14.33 -7.56 -6.31
C PRO A 25 15.02 -7.56 -7.69
N GLY A 26 14.92 -6.44 -8.41
CA GLY A 26 15.79 -6.17 -9.56
C GLY A 26 17.20 -5.71 -9.13
N PRO A 27 18.09 -5.45 -10.10
CA PRO A 27 19.42 -4.91 -9.81
C PRO A 27 19.35 -3.60 -9.01
N GLY A 28 20.07 -3.53 -7.89
CA GLY A 28 20.10 -2.36 -6.99
C GLY A 28 18.88 -2.20 -6.08
N GLN A 29 17.95 -3.17 -6.05
CA GLN A 29 16.78 -3.17 -5.17
C GLN A 29 16.93 -4.21 -4.06
N VAL A 30 16.13 -4.05 -3.00
CA VAL A 30 16.02 -5.01 -1.90
C VAL A 30 14.55 -5.32 -1.64
N VAL A 31 14.28 -6.53 -1.13
CA VAL A 31 12.96 -6.90 -0.60
C VAL A 31 13.06 -6.89 0.92
N VAL A 32 12.17 -6.13 1.55
CA VAL A 32 12.11 -5.99 3.01
C VAL A 32 10.96 -6.84 3.55
N ALA A 33 11.24 -7.66 4.56
CA ALA A 33 10.22 -8.42 5.28
C ALA A 33 9.56 -7.53 6.35
N VAL A 34 8.60 -6.71 5.91
CA VAL A 34 7.88 -5.73 6.75
C VAL A 34 7.27 -6.41 8.00
N GLN A 35 7.71 -5.98 9.19
CA GLN A 35 7.15 -6.40 10.48
C GLN A 35 6.11 -5.39 10.99
N ALA A 36 6.31 -4.11 10.68
CA ALA A 36 5.38 -3.03 11.04
C ALA A 36 5.26 -1.99 9.93
N ALA A 37 4.07 -1.37 9.84
CA ALA A 37 3.80 -0.21 9.00
C ALA A 37 3.03 0.82 9.84
N SER A 38 3.27 2.10 9.58
CA SER A 38 2.55 3.19 10.25
C SER A 38 1.20 3.45 9.57
N VAL A 39 0.32 4.14 10.29
CA VAL A 39 -0.94 4.66 9.75
C VAL A 39 -0.99 6.15 10.03
N ASN A 40 -1.01 6.95 8.98
CA ASN A 40 -1.00 8.40 9.05
C ASN A 40 -2.20 9.01 8.33
N PHE A 41 -2.46 10.30 8.59
CA PHE A 41 -3.54 11.04 7.93
C PHE A 41 -3.44 11.07 6.39
N PRO A 42 -2.25 11.24 5.77
CA PRO A 42 -2.13 11.19 4.31
C PRO A 42 -2.52 9.85 3.69
N ASP A 43 -2.36 8.73 4.39
CA ASP A 43 -2.76 7.42 3.88
C ASP A 43 -4.26 7.37 3.60
N GLY A 44 -5.06 7.93 4.52
CA GLY A 44 -6.51 8.12 4.35
C GLY A 44 -6.86 9.01 3.15
N LEU A 45 -6.13 10.12 2.98
CA LEU A 45 -6.34 11.01 1.84
C LEU A 45 -6.00 10.34 0.49
N ILE A 46 -4.96 9.49 0.46
CA ILE A 46 -4.53 8.78 -0.74
C ILE A 46 -5.58 7.76 -1.16
N ILE A 47 -6.07 6.92 -0.23
CA ILE A 47 -7.10 5.91 -0.55
C ILE A 47 -8.44 6.55 -0.93
N GLU A 48 -8.73 7.77 -0.49
CA GLU A 48 -9.92 8.53 -0.89
C GLU A 48 -9.72 9.38 -2.17
N ASN A 49 -8.56 9.32 -2.83
CA ASN A 49 -8.21 10.16 -3.99
C ASN A 49 -8.24 11.68 -3.73
N ARG A 50 -8.00 12.08 -2.47
CA ARG A 50 -8.03 13.47 -2.00
C ARG A 50 -6.64 14.05 -1.78
N TYR A 51 -5.59 13.26 -1.99
CA TYR A 51 -4.20 13.71 -1.85
C TYR A 51 -3.62 14.22 -3.19
N GLN A 52 -2.54 15.00 -3.09
CA GLN A 52 -1.82 15.55 -4.23
C GLN A 52 -1.12 14.47 -5.07
N PHE A 53 -0.59 13.43 -4.40
CA PHE A 53 -0.06 12.25 -5.03
C PHE A 53 -1.17 11.22 -5.22
N LYS A 54 -1.29 10.69 -6.45
CA LYS A 54 -2.37 9.80 -6.88
C LYS A 54 -1.77 8.55 -7.51
N PRO A 55 -1.56 7.47 -6.74
CA PRO A 55 -1.09 6.20 -7.28
C PRO A 55 -2.10 5.60 -8.27
N GLU A 56 -1.60 4.83 -9.23
CA GLU A 56 -2.45 4.01 -10.08
C GLU A 56 -3.05 2.84 -9.27
N LEU A 57 -4.31 2.51 -9.53
CA LEU A 57 -4.97 1.36 -8.92
C LEU A 57 -4.57 0.07 -9.68
N PRO A 58 -4.40 -1.07 -8.99
CA PRO A 58 -4.37 -1.22 -7.54
C PRO A 58 -3.01 -0.85 -6.93
N PHE A 59 -3.02 -0.32 -5.70
CA PHE A 59 -1.79 -0.05 -4.95
C PHE A 59 -1.91 -0.47 -3.47
N SER A 60 -0.76 -0.68 -2.82
CA SER A 60 -0.69 -0.83 -1.35
C SER A 60 -0.52 0.55 -0.71
N PRO A 61 -1.42 1.00 0.19
CA PRO A 61 -1.22 2.23 0.96
C PRO A 61 -0.14 2.04 2.03
N GLY A 62 0.42 3.15 2.53
CA GLY A 62 1.49 3.18 3.53
C GLY A 62 2.82 3.72 2.97
N GLY A 63 3.40 4.69 3.66
CA GLY A 63 4.67 5.33 3.28
C GLY A 63 5.88 4.94 4.13
N GLU A 64 5.69 4.22 5.24
CA GLU A 64 6.75 3.91 6.22
C GLU A 64 6.64 2.45 6.67
N VAL A 65 7.79 1.80 6.87
CA VAL A 65 7.89 0.39 7.26
C VAL A 65 9.08 0.14 8.20
N ALA A 66 8.99 -0.90 9.04
CA ALA A 66 10.08 -1.45 9.84
C ALA A 66 10.09 -2.98 9.78
#